data_AF-A0A965I8G8-F1
#
_entry.id   AF-A0A965I8G8-F1
#
_cell.length_a   1.000
_cell.length_b   1.000
_cell.length_c   1.000
_cell.angle_alpha   90.00
_cell.angle_beta   90.00
_cell.angle_gamma   90.00
#
_symmetry.space_group_name_H-M   'P 1'
#
loop_
_entity.id
_entity.type
_entity.pdbx_description
1 polymer ?
#
loop_
_entity_poly.entity_id
_entity_poly.type
_entity_poly.pdbx_seq_one_letter_code
_entity_poly.pdbx_strand_id
1 'polypeptide(L)' 'VMFLCRSGARSHAAANLAAQNGYTKAVNILEGFEGDKDNNGHRGNLGGWKFRGLPWYQG' A
#
# COMPACT_ATOMS: atom_id res chain seq x y z
N VAL A 1 -1.00 8.19 11.32
CA VAL A 1 -1.64 6.92 10.92
C VAL A 1 -1.23 6.58 9.51
N MET A 2 -0.80 5.34 9.27
CA MET A 2 -0.41 4.86 7.94
C MET A 2 -1.46 3.88 7.42
N PHE A 3 -1.81 4.00 6.14
CA PHE A 3 -2.79 3.16 5.47
C PHE A 3 -2.09 2.28 4.45
N LEU A 4 -2.36 0.97 4.52
CA LEU A 4 -1.80 -0.04 3.62
C LEU A 4 -2.94 -0.80 2.93
N CYS A 5 -2.84 -0.98 1.62
CA CYS A 5 -3.65 -1.96 0.89
C CYS A 5 -2.75 -2.73 -0.09
N ARG A 6 -3.34 -3.57 -0.93
CA ARG A 6 -2.58 -4.40 -1.89
C ARG A 6 -1.66 -3.60 -2.83
N SER A 7 -2.13 -2.48 -3.37
CA SER A 7 -1.42 -1.72 -4.43
C SER A 7 -1.46 -0.20 -4.25
N GLY A 8 -1.76 0.30 -3.05
CA GLY A 8 -1.82 1.75 -2.75
C GLY A 8 -3.11 2.49 -3.13
N ALA A 9 -3.95 1.95 -4.03
CA ALA A 9 -5.14 2.66 -4.53
C ALA A 9 -6.26 2.85 -3.47
N ARG A 10 -6.69 1.76 -2.81
CA ARG A 10 -7.76 1.84 -1.80
C ARG A 10 -7.29 2.52 -0.51
N SER A 11 -6.02 2.36 -0.16
CA SER A 11 -5.42 3.01 1.01
C SER A 11 -5.28 4.52 0.81
N HIS A 12 -5.15 5.00 -0.43
CA HIS A 12 -5.22 6.44 -0.72
C HIS A 12 -6.60 7.03 -0.37
N ALA A 13 -7.68 6.37 -0.80
CA ALA A 13 -9.04 6.79 -0.44
C ALA A 13 -9.27 6.78 1.08
N ALA A 14 -8.77 5.76 1.78
CA ALA A 14 -8.84 5.69 3.24
C ALA A 14 -8.05 6.80 3.94
N ALA A 15 -6.83 7.10 3.45
CA ALA A 15 -6.01 8.19 3.98
C ALA A 15 -6.69 9.56 3.76
N ASN A 16 -7.30 9.78 2.60
CA ASN A 16 -8.05 11.00 2.30
C ASN A 16 -9.26 11.15 3.24
N LEU A 17 -10.04 10.06 3.43
CA LEU A 17 -11.17 10.07 4.36
C LEU A 17 -10.72 10.35 5.79
N ALA A 18 -9.62 9.75 6.23
CA ALA A 18 -9.07 10.03 7.56
C ALA A 18 -8.63 11.49 7.70
N ALA A 19 -7.93 12.04 6.70
CA ALA A 19 -7.56 13.46 6.70
C ALA A 19 -8.79 14.38 6.82
N GLN A 20 -9.88 14.06 6.11
CA GLN A 20 -11.16 14.80 6.21
C GLN A 20 -11.81 14.69 7.59
N ASN A 21 -11.51 13.64 8.36
CA ASN A 21 -12.02 13.41 9.72
C ASN A 21 -11.03 13.82 10.82
N GLY A 22 -10.11 14.74 10.52
CA GLY A 22 -9.24 15.37 11.52
C GLY A 22 -7.93 14.63 11.82
N TYR A 23 -7.60 13.57 11.06
CA TYR A 23 -6.28 12.96 11.16
C TYR A 23 -5.21 13.85 10.52
N THR A 24 -4.45 14.57 11.34
CA THR A 24 -3.42 15.53 10.89
C THR A 24 -2.21 14.88 10.19
N LYS A 25 -2.01 13.57 10.40
CA LYS A 25 -0.96 12.78 9.74
C LYS A 25 -1.53 11.48 9.20
N ALA A 26 -2.34 11.56 8.15
CA ALA A 26 -2.84 10.41 7.40
C ALA A 26 -1.94 10.12 6.19
N VAL A 27 -1.19 9.02 6.22
CA VAL A 27 -0.17 8.68 5.22
C VAL A 27 -0.60 7.44 4.44
N ASN A 28 -0.60 7.52 3.11
CA ASN A 28 -0.77 6.36 2.25
C ASN A 28 0.59 5.71 1.96
N ILE A 29 0.71 4.40 2.13
CA ILE A 29 1.90 3.66 1.72
C ILE A 29 1.82 3.43 0.20
N LEU A 30 2.68 4.11 -0.54
CA LEU A 30 2.80 3.98 -1.99
C LEU A 30 3.16 2.55 -2.38
N GLU A 31 2.73 2.11 -3.56
CA GLU A 31 2.86 0.74 -4.08
C GLU A 31 2.09 -0.33 -3.26
N GLY A 32 1.65 -0.03 -2.04
CA GLY A 32 0.95 -0.98 -1.18
C GLY A 32 1.82 -2.16 -0.75
N PHE A 33 1.18 -3.29 -0.42
CA PHE A 33 1.88 -4.48 0.05
C PHE A 33 2.50 -5.30 -1.09
N GLU A 34 1.80 -5.44 -2.21
CA GLU A 34 2.18 -6.32 -3.32
C GLU A 34 2.56 -5.59 -4.60
N GLY A 35 2.40 -4.25 -4.67
CA GLY A 35 2.68 -3.50 -5.90
C GLY A 35 1.66 -3.75 -7.00
N ASP A 36 1.96 -3.18 -8.17
CA ASP A 36 1.20 -3.40 -9.39
C ASP A 36 1.45 -4.78 -10.02
N LYS A 37 0.62 -5.13 -11.01
CA LYS A 37 0.83 -6.34 -11.78
C LYS A 37 1.93 -6.11 -12.81
N ASP A 38 2.78 -7.10 -13.00
CA ASP A 38 3.69 -7.16 -14.15
C ASP A 38 2.97 -7.53 -15.44
N ASN A 39 3.72 -7.63 -16.54
CA ASN A 39 3.21 -7.99 -17.86
C ASN A 39 2.58 -9.39 -17.91
N ASN A 40 2.90 -10.27 -16.94
CA ASN A 40 2.33 -11.61 -16.81
C ASN A 40 1.12 -11.64 -15.86
N GLY A 41 0.73 -10.48 -15.30
CA GLY A 41 -0.38 -10.37 -14.37
C GLY A 41 -0.05 -10.73 -12.91
N HIS A 42 1.22 -10.98 -12.59
CA HIS A 42 1.68 -11.33 -11.24
C HIS A 42 2.04 -10.07 -10.43
N ARG A 43 1.86 -10.13 -9.11
CA ARG A 43 2.24 -9.06 -8.18
C ARG A 43 3.48 -9.47 -7.39
N GLY A 44 4.11 -8.49 -6.74
CA GLY A 44 5.34 -8.67 -5.96
C GLY A 44 6.63 -8.58 -6.77
N ASN A 45 6.53 -8.29 -8.07
CA ASN A 45 7.68 -8.26 -8.99
C ASN A 45 8.12 -6.83 -9.39
N LEU A 46 7.23 -5.84 -9.28
CA LEU A 46 7.51 -4.46 -9.72
C LEU A 46 7.70 -3.45 -8.58
N GLY A 47 7.11 -3.73 -7.41
CA GLY A 47 7.06 -2.77 -6.31
C GLY A 47 6.26 -3.30 -5.10
N GLY A 48 6.12 -2.46 -4.08
CA GLY A 48 5.36 -2.78 -2.88
C GLY A 48 6.21 -3.34 -1.74
N TRP A 49 5.63 -3.34 -0.54
CA TRP A 49 6.29 -3.71 0.72
C TRP A 49 7.08 -5.03 0.63
N LYS A 50 6.48 -6.08 0.06
CA LYS A 50 7.14 -7.37 -0.13
C LYS A 50 8.35 -7.29 -1.06
N PHE A 51 8.19 -6.63 -2.21
CA PHE A 51 9.26 -6.47 -3.21
C PHE A 51 10.44 -5.68 -2.65
N ARG A 52 10.17 -4.67 -1.80
CA ARG A 52 11.20 -3.84 -1.15
C ARG A 52 11.93 -4.55 0.01
N GLY A 53 11.62 -5.81 0.30
CA GLY A 53 12.27 -6.59 1.35
C GLY A 53 11.95 -6.12 2.77
N LEU A 54 10.86 -5.36 2.94
CA LEU A 54 10.45 -4.89 4.27
C LEU A 54 9.90 -6.06 5.10
N PRO A 55 10.04 -6.07 6.43
CA PRO A 55 9.61 -7.20 7.26
C PRO A 55 8.13 -7.56 7.06
N TRP A 56 7.87 -8.84 6.81
CA TRP A 56 6.52 -9.43 6.74
C TRP A 56 6.62 -10.94 6.97
N TYR A 57 5.48 -11.57 7.25
CA TYR A 57 5.37 -13.02 7.45
C TYR A 57 4.05 -13.53 6.86
N GLN A 58 4.08 -14.75 6.34
CA GLN A 58 2.91 -15.53 5.93
C GLN A 58 3.15 -16.97 6.37
N GLY A 59 2.19 -17.54 7.09
CA GLY A 59 2.20 -18.91 7.59
C GLY A 59 0.85 -19.57 7.38
#